data_AF-A0A1V5YPY7-F1
#
_entry.id   AF-A0A1V5YPY7-F1
#
_cell.length_a   1.000
_cell.length_b   1.000
_cell.length_c   1.000
_cell.angle_alpha   90.00
_cell.angle_beta   90.00
_cell.angle_gamma   90.00
#
_symmetry.space_group_name_H-M   'P 1'
#
loop_
_entity.id
_entity.type
_entity.pdbx_description
1 polymer ?
#
loop_
_entity_poly.entity_id
_entity_poly.type
_entity_poly.pdbx_seq_one_letter_code
_entity_poly.pdbx_strand_id
1 'polypeptide(L)'
;MRNFIVVFVVFVFISCDKENTKPNVDWNTLKVGVIQKDKSIIEKEISKLLINTKAKPNDNDIIGQKENVDNLISEFNKSKVLHADLLCYACIETYPEQSEVTITTDSSGVSISRIIDILTPKDNILEFVNIHDTY
;
A
#
# COMPACT_ATOMS: atom_id res chain seq x y z
N MET A 1 16.27 -61.19 -16.83
CA MET A 1 16.45 -60.51 -15.53
C MET A 1 16.56 -59.00 -15.76
N ARG A 2 15.47 -58.31 -15.41
CA ARG A 2 15.31 -56.92 -14.96
C ARG A 2 16.22 -55.82 -15.55
N ASN A 3 15.69 -55.11 -16.56
CA ASN A 3 16.15 -53.77 -16.96
C ASN A 3 15.87 -52.77 -15.82
N PHE A 4 16.90 -52.06 -15.36
CA PHE A 4 16.75 -50.89 -14.48
C PHE A 4 16.52 -49.64 -15.35
N ILE A 5 15.30 -49.12 -15.34
CA ILE A 5 14.99 -47.81 -15.90
C ILE A 5 15.27 -46.78 -14.81
N VAL A 6 16.32 -45.98 -15.00
CA VAL A 6 16.61 -44.82 -14.13
C VAL A 6 15.78 -43.65 -14.64
N VAL A 7 14.70 -43.32 -13.91
CA VAL A 7 13.88 -42.14 -14.18
C VAL A 7 14.58 -40.93 -13.56
N PHE A 8 15.21 -40.11 -14.39
CA PHE A 8 15.80 -38.83 -13.99
C PHE A 8 14.66 -37.82 -13.84
N VAL A 9 14.19 -37.62 -12.62
CA VAL A 9 13.18 -36.60 -12.30
C VAL A 9 13.88 -35.24 -12.34
N VAL A 10 13.74 -34.56 -13.48
CA VAL A 10 14.19 -33.16 -13.65
C VAL A 10 13.26 -32.27 -12.85
N PHE A 11 13.71 -31.79 -11.69
CA PHE A 11 13.08 -30.69 -10.98
C PHE A 11 13.29 -29.40 -11.78
N VAL A 12 12.31 -29.05 -12.62
CA VAL A 12 12.25 -27.73 -13.23
C VAL A 12 11.84 -26.75 -12.14
N PHE A 13 12.81 -26.01 -11.60
CA PHE A 13 12.56 -24.80 -10.82
C PHE A 13 11.97 -23.76 -11.77
N ILE A 14 10.64 -23.70 -11.84
CA ILE A 14 9.94 -22.59 -12.47
C ILE A 14 10.20 -21.37 -11.58
N SER A 15 11.24 -20.60 -11.90
CA SER A 15 11.41 -19.25 -11.36
C SER A 15 10.22 -18.44 -11.84
N CYS A 16 9.27 -18.20 -10.94
CA CYS A 16 8.16 -17.30 -11.19
C CYS A 16 8.74 -15.88 -11.09
N ASP A 17 9.23 -15.35 -12.20
CA ASP A 17 9.53 -13.92 -12.30
C ASP A 17 8.19 -13.20 -12.16
N LYS A 18 7.89 -12.73 -10.94
CA LYS A 18 6.82 -11.77 -10.72
C LYS A 18 7.16 -10.56 -11.59
N GLU A 19 6.45 -10.40 -12.70
CA GLU A 19 6.50 -9.18 -13.49
C GLU A 19 6.29 -8.01 -12.52
N ASN A 20 7.32 -7.17 -12.39
CA ASN A 20 7.24 -5.89 -11.70
C ASN A 20 6.43 -4.92 -12.58
N THR A 21 5.16 -5.24 -12.83
CA THR A 21 4.22 -4.32 -13.44
C THR A 21 4.04 -3.16 -12.47
N LYS A 22 4.53 -1.98 -12.87
CA LYS A 22 4.32 -0.74 -12.14
C LYS A 22 2.80 -0.57 -11.87
N PRO A 23 2.39 -0.20 -10.65
CA PRO A 23 0.98 0.03 -10.34
C PRO A 23 0.35 1.03 -11.32
N ASN A 24 -0.77 0.66 -11.94
CA ASN A 24 -1.53 1.56 -12.82
C ASN A 24 -2.66 2.23 -12.02
N VAL A 25 -2.29 3.21 -11.20
CA VAL A 25 -3.20 4.02 -10.40
C VAL A 25 -3.81 5.12 -11.27
N ASP A 26 -5.13 5.26 -11.24
CA ASP A 26 -5.81 6.42 -11.80
C ASP A 26 -5.88 7.53 -10.74
N TRP A 27 -4.87 8.40 -10.76
CA TRP A 27 -4.73 9.49 -9.80
C TRP A 27 -5.86 10.52 -9.84
N ASN A 28 -6.52 10.71 -11.00
CA ASN A 28 -7.65 11.64 -11.09
C ASN A 28 -8.88 11.02 -10.43
N THR A 29 -9.13 9.74 -10.68
CA THR A 29 -10.19 8.98 -10.00
C THR A 29 -9.93 8.94 -8.48
N LEU A 30 -8.70 8.67 -8.06
CA LEU A 30 -8.34 8.69 -6.63
C LEU A 30 -8.55 10.08 -6.01
N LYS A 31 -8.18 11.17 -6.72
CA LYS A 31 -8.47 12.54 -6.27
C LYS A 31 -9.96 12.79 -6.06
N VAL A 32 -10.82 12.36 -6.98
CA VAL A 32 -12.27 12.46 -6.82
C VAL A 32 -12.72 11.70 -5.56
N GLY A 33 -12.20 10.49 -5.35
CA GLY A 33 -12.45 9.70 -4.15
C GLY A 33 -12.07 10.44 -2.86
N VAL A 34 -10.89 11.06 -2.81
CA VAL A 34 -10.43 11.87 -1.65
C VAL A 34 -11.33 13.07 -1.40
N ILE A 35 -11.71 13.81 -2.46
CA ILE A 35 -12.60 14.99 -2.34
C ILE A 35 -13.96 14.58 -1.76
N GLN A 36 -14.52 13.48 -2.25
CA GLN A 36 -15.86 12.99 -1.91
C GLN A 36 -15.88 12.07 -0.69
N LYS A 37 -14.71 11.70 -0.15
CA LYS A 37 -14.54 10.66 0.89
C LYS A 37 -15.15 9.31 0.47
N ASP A 38 -15.10 8.98 -0.82
CA ASP A 38 -15.59 7.70 -1.35
C ASP A 38 -14.57 6.59 -1.07
N LYS A 39 -14.86 5.79 -0.04
CA LYS A 39 -14.01 4.67 0.39
C LYS A 39 -13.79 3.64 -0.70
N SER A 40 -14.79 3.33 -1.52
CA SER A 40 -14.67 2.28 -2.53
C SER A 40 -13.71 2.69 -3.64
N ILE A 41 -13.77 3.96 -4.07
CA ILE A 41 -12.82 4.50 -5.04
C ILE A 41 -11.40 4.51 -4.47
N ILE A 42 -11.25 4.97 -3.23
CA ILE A 42 -9.94 5.06 -2.58
C ILE A 42 -9.32 3.68 -2.40
N GLU A 43 -10.06 2.73 -1.84
CA GLU A 43 -9.61 1.35 -1.64
C GLU A 43 -9.18 0.69 -2.95
N LYS A 44 -9.99 0.83 -4.00
CA LYS A 44 -9.70 0.27 -5.32
C LYS A 44 -8.41 0.81 -5.91
N GLU A 45 -8.15 2.10 -5.77
CA GLU A 45 -6.97 2.74 -6.38
C GLU A 45 -5.71 2.58 -5.51
N ILE A 46 -5.84 2.71 -4.18
CA ILE A 46 -4.73 2.54 -3.24
C ILE A 46 -4.26 1.09 -3.19
N SER A 47 -5.15 0.09 -3.20
CA SER A 47 -4.77 -1.34 -3.13
C SER A 47 -3.79 -1.76 -4.24
N LYS A 48 -3.82 -1.09 -5.41
CA LYS A 48 -2.85 -1.29 -6.50
C LYS A 48 -1.42 -0.94 -6.09
N LEU A 49 -1.24 0.05 -5.20
CA LEU A 49 0.05 0.43 -4.62
C LEU A 49 0.50 -0.53 -3.52
N LEU A 50 -0.44 -1.18 -2.83
CA LEU A 50 -0.17 -1.94 -1.62
C LEU A 50 0.06 -3.45 -1.86
N ILE A 51 -0.33 -3.99 -3.02
CA ILE A 51 -0.36 -5.44 -3.33
C ILE A 51 0.97 -6.20 -3.10
N ASN A 52 2.11 -5.51 -3.09
CA ASN A 52 3.43 -6.12 -2.88
C ASN A 52 4.18 -5.57 -1.64
N THR A 53 3.48 -4.88 -0.73
CA THR A 53 4.07 -4.36 0.51
C THR A 53 4.29 -5.50 1.50
N LYS A 54 5.53 -5.98 1.64
CA LYS A 54 5.86 -7.00 2.64
C LYS A 54 6.54 -6.34 3.82
N ALA A 55 6.10 -6.66 5.03
CA ALA A 55 6.78 -6.25 6.25
C ALA A 55 8.24 -6.76 6.27
N LYS A 56 9.16 -5.90 6.70
CA LYS A 56 10.58 -6.21 6.93
C LYS A 56 11.00 -5.76 8.34
N PRO A 57 10.58 -6.48 9.39
CA PRO A 57 10.91 -6.10 10.77
C PRO A 57 12.41 -6.01 11.00
N ASN A 58 12.83 -5.05 11.81
CA ASN A 58 14.20 -4.88 12.28
C ASN A 58 14.21 -4.20 13.66
N ASP A 59 15.39 -4.03 14.25
CA ASP A 59 15.54 -3.49 15.60
C ASP A 59 14.94 -2.08 15.81
N ASN A 60 14.83 -1.28 14.74
CA ASN A 60 14.25 0.06 14.77
C ASN A 60 12.79 0.13 14.30
N ASP A 61 12.26 -0.96 13.74
CA ASP A 61 10.89 -1.07 13.25
C ASP A 61 10.41 -2.52 13.42
N ILE A 62 9.86 -2.82 14.60
CA ILE A 62 9.40 -4.17 14.97
C ILE A 62 8.22 -4.62 14.09
N ILE A 63 7.47 -3.67 13.51
CA ILE A 63 6.36 -3.96 12.60
C ILE A 63 6.89 -4.21 11.19
N GLY A 64 7.94 -3.50 10.79
CA GLY A 64 8.61 -3.67 9.50
C GLY A 64 7.89 -3.02 8.32
N GLN A 65 6.92 -2.15 8.57
CA GLN A 65 6.10 -1.53 7.55
C GLN A 65 6.50 -0.09 7.24
N LYS A 66 7.47 0.49 7.96
CA LYS A 66 7.81 1.90 7.82
C LYS A 66 8.24 2.24 6.39
N GLU A 67 9.09 1.41 5.81
CA GLU A 67 9.52 1.55 4.40
C GLU A 67 8.33 1.50 3.43
N ASN A 68 7.34 0.65 3.69
CA ASN A 68 6.16 0.52 2.83
C ASN A 68 5.25 1.75 2.92
N VAL A 69 5.07 2.32 4.12
CA VAL A 69 4.33 3.57 4.31
C VAL A 69 5.07 4.75 3.67
N ASP A 70 6.40 4.83 3.83
CA ASP A 70 7.23 5.85 3.18
C ASP A 70 7.14 5.74 1.64
N ASN A 71 7.12 4.51 1.10
CA ASN A 71 6.93 4.26 -0.33
C ASN A 71 5.53 4.67 -0.82
N LEU A 72 4.48 4.39 -0.05
CA LEU A 72 3.12 4.82 -0.35
C LEU A 72 3.08 6.36 -0.48
N ILE A 73 3.62 7.08 0.50
CA ILE A 73 3.71 8.54 0.51
C ILE A 73 4.49 9.04 -0.71
N SER A 74 5.61 8.41 -1.04
CA SER A 74 6.41 8.74 -2.22
C SER A 74 5.61 8.61 -3.52
N GLU A 75 4.80 7.55 -3.68
CA GLU A 75 3.95 7.37 -4.87
C GLU A 75 2.86 8.44 -4.96
N PHE A 76 2.19 8.78 -3.85
CA PHE A 76 1.24 9.89 -3.82
C PHE A 76 1.88 11.20 -4.27
N ASN A 77 3.07 11.50 -3.76
CA ASN A 77 3.81 12.73 -4.06
C ASN A 77 4.34 12.80 -5.50
N LYS A 78 4.34 11.69 -6.24
CA LYS A 78 4.60 11.67 -7.70
C LYS A 78 3.34 12.01 -8.50
N SER A 79 2.15 11.86 -7.91
CA SER A 79 0.91 12.29 -8.54
C SER A 79 0.85 13.82 -8.54
N LYS A 80 0.73 14.46 -9.69
CA LYS A 80 0.68 15.93 -9.78
C LYS A 80 -0.59 16.54 -9.15
N VAL A 81 -1.45 15.72 -8.56
CA VAL A 81 -2.83 16.04 -8.17
C VAL A 81 -3.10 15.79 -6.69
N LEU A 82 -2.26 14.99 -6.02
CA LEU A 82 -2.34 14.72 -4.59
C LEU A 82 -0.96 14.92 -3.96
N HIS A 83 -0.95 15.35 -2.72
CA HIS A 83 0.25 15.39 -1.88
C HIS A 83 -0.05 14.62 -0.59
N ALA A 84 0.92 13.87 -0.08
CA ALA A 84 0.78 13.03 1.09
C ALA A 84 1.90 13.27 2.09
N ASP A 85 1.56 13.23 3.37
CA ASP A 85 2.48 13.30 4.50
C ASP A 85 2.10 12.29 5.57
N LEU A 86 3.11 11.72 6.22
CA LEU A 86 2.90 10.86 7.39
C LEU A 86 2.41 11.71 8.56
N LEU A 87 1.22 11.42 9.07
CA LEU A 87 0.75 11.99 10.33
C LEU A 87 1.28 11.16 11.50
N CYS A 88 1.09 9.85 11.42
CA CYS A 88 1.65 8.92 12.39
C CYS A 88 1.90 7.54 11.78
N TYR A 89 2.92 6.84 12.26
CA TYR A 89 3.20 5.46 11.89
C TYR A 89 2.75 4.52 13.02
N ALA A 90 1.84 3.60 12.70
CA ALA A 90 1.31 2.58 13.61
C ALA A 90 0.84 3.13 14.98
N CYS A 91 0.25 4.33 15.01
CA CYS A 91 -0.13 4.99 16.26
C CYS A 91 -1.55 4.67 16.74
N ILE A 92 -2.37 4.07 15.87
CA ILE A 92 -3.74 3.70 16.22
C ILE A 92 -3.74 2.27 16.73
N GLU A 93 -3.91 2.13 18.05
CA GLU A 93 -3.87 0.88 18.81
C GLU A 93 -5.09 -0.02 18.54
N THR A 94 -5.18 -0.52 17.31
CA THR A 94 -6.11 -1.57 16.88
C THR A 94 -5.35 -2.89 16.66
N TYR A 95 -6.07 -3.98 16.35
CA TYR A 95 -5.44 -5.28 16.08
C TYR A 95 -5.75 -5.72 14.64
N PRO A 96 -4.84 -5.51 13.67
CA PRO A 96 -3.50 -4.91 13.77
C PRO A 96 -3.52 -3.37 13.85
N GLU A 97 -2.37 -2.76 14.18
CA GLU A 97 -2.20 -1.30 14.31
C GLU A 97 -2.45 -0.58 12.98
N GLN A 98 -2.83 0.71 13.03
CA GLN A 98 -3.02 1.55 11.85
C GLN A 98 -2.11 2.79 11.88
N SER A 99 -1.66 3.18 10.69
CA SER A 99 -0.94 4.43 10.42
C SER A 99 -1.91 5.45 9.83
N GLU A 100 -1.68 6.73 10.10
CA GLU A 100 -2.44 7.84 9.54
C GLU A 100 -1.58 8.61 8.53
N VAL A 101 -2.11 8.82 7.33
CA VAL A 101 -1.47 9.62 6.28
C VAL A 101 -2.40 10.76 5.90
N THR A 102 -1.90 11.99 5.93
CA THR A 102 -2.65 13.15 5.45
C THR A 102 -2.53 13.22 3.93
N ILE A 103 -3.65 13.38 3.23
CA ILE A 103 -3.73 13.59 1.79
C ILE A 103 -4.31 14.99 1.53
N THR A 104 -3.58 15.80 0.76
CA THR A 104 -3.98 17.13 0.35
C THR A 104 -4.16 17.25 -1.16
N THR A 105 -5.15 18.02 -1.59
CA THR A 105 -5.45 18.27 -3.01
C THR A 105 -6.14 19.62 -3.21
N ASP A 106 -6.12 20.14 -4.44
CA ASP A 106 -6.89 21.32 -4.83
C ASP A 106 -8.20 20.94 -5.52
N SER A 107 -9.30 21.57 -5.14
CA SER A 107 -10.57 21.52 -5.86
C SER A 107 -11.05 22.92 -6.18
N SER A 108 -10.79 23.37 -7.41
CA SER A 108 -11.19 24.69 -7.92
C SER A 108 -10.62 25.85 -7.11
N GLY A 109 -9.35 25.75 -6.71
CA GLY A 109 -8.66 26.77 -5.90
C GLY A 109 -8.87 26.64 -4.40
N VAL A 110 -9.61 25.62 -3.95
CA VAL A 110 -9.81 25.33 -2.52
C VAL A 110 -8.97 24.12 -2.13
N SER A 111 -8.07 24.31 -1.17
CA SER A 111 -7.29 23.22 -0.58
C SER A 111 -8.20 22.31 0.26
N ILE A 112 -8.14 21.02 -0.02
CA ILE A 112 -8.83 19.95 0.69
C ILE A 112 -7.77 19.08 1.35
N SER A 113 -7.94 18.84 2.66
CA SER A 113 -7.10 17.94 3.45
C SER A 113 -7.95 16.84 4.07
N ARG A 114 -7.46 15.60 4.01
CA ARG A 114 -8.10 14.40 4.54
C ARG A 114 -7.05 13.52 5.21
N ILE A 115 -7.46 12.71 6.18
CA ILE A 115 -6.62 11.66 6.75
C ILE A 115 -7.13 10.32 6.23
N ILE A 116 -6.22 9.47 5.77
CA ILE A 116 -6.50 8.07 5.47
C ILE A 116 -5.85 7.17 6.52
N ASP A 117 -6.59 6.15 6.91
CA ASP A 117 -6.16 5.11 7.83
C ASP A 117 -5.63 3.93 7.01
N ILE A 118 -4.40 3.50 7.31
CA ILE A 118 -3.73 2.38 6.66
C ILE A 118 -3.46 1.29 7.70
N LEU A 119 -4.05 0.11 7.51
CA LEU A 119 -3.75 -1.08 8.27
C LEU A 119 -2.26 -1.42 8.12
N THR A 120 -1.55 -1.57 9.24
CA THR A 120 -0.10 -1.70 9.30
C THR A 120 0.30 -3.00 10.02
N PRO A 121 -0.01 -4.19 9.45
CA PRO A 121 0.24 -5.46 10.10
C PRO A 121 1.72 -5.88 10.08
N LYS A 122 2.12 -6.70 11.05
CA LYS A 122 3.51 -7.22 11.18
C LYS A 122 3.87 -8.32 10.18
N ASP A 123 2.86 -8.99 9.62
CA ASP A 123 2.99 -10.23 8.86
C ASP A 123 2.16 -10.27 7.57
N ASN A 124 1.51 -9.17 7.21
CA ASN A 124 0.67 -9.05 6.02
C ASN A 124 1.00 -7.76 5.23
N ILE A 125 0.23 -7.47 4.18
CA ILE A 125 0.36 -6.26 3.39
C ILE A 125 -0.32 -5.05 4.07
N LEU A 126 0.06 -3.84 3.66
CA LEU A 126 -0.70 -2.65 4.01
C LEU A 126 -2.09 -2.70 3.37
N GLU A 127 -3.10 -2.16 4.05
CA GLU A 127 -4.47 -2.09 3.52
C GLU A 127 -5.10 -0.72 3.83
N PHE A 128 -5.91 -0.18 2.93
CA PHE A 128 -6.72 1.00 3.23
C PHE A 128 -7.88 0.61 4.14
N VAL A 129 -8.12 1.38 5.20
CA VAL A 129 -9.22 1.11 6.15
C VAL A 129 -10.31 2.16 6.01
N ASN A 130 -9.94 3.44 6.05
CA ASN A 130 -10.90 4.50 6.24
C ASN A 130 -10.35 5.87 5.80
N ILE A 131 -11.25 6.83 5.61
CA ILE A 131 -10.93 8.24 5.34
C ILE A 131 -11.79 9.12 6.24
N HIS A 132 -11.18 10.15 6.81
CA HIS A 132 -11.86 11.13 7.66
C HIS A 132 -11.24 12.52 7.54
N ASP A 133 -11.85 13.49 8.22
CA ASP A 133 -11.33 14.86 8.31
C ASP A 133 -10.39 14.98 9.53
N THR A 134 -9.53 16.00 9.53
CA THR A 134 -8.80 16.43 10.73
C THR A 134 -9.79 16.97 11.77
N TYR A 135 -9.68 16.50 13.01
CA TYR A 135 -10.50 16.89 14.16
C TYR A 135 -10.37 18.37 14.54
#